data_AF-A0A5E7BUL0-F1
#
_entry.id   AF-A0A5E7BUL0-F1
#
_cell.length_a   1.000
_cell.length_b   1.000
_cell.length_c   1.000
_cell.angle_alpha   90.00
_cell.angle_beta   90.00
_cell.angle_gamma   90.00
#
_symmetry.space_group_name_H-M   'P 1'
#
loop_
_entity.id
_entity.type
_entity.pdbx_description
1 polymer ?
#
loop_
_entity_poly.entity_id
_entity_poly.type
_entity_poly.pdbx_seq_one_letter_code
_entity_poly.pdbx_strand_id
1 'polypeptide(L)'
;MSTPDIGKIIIAGHADQLGDPQGNMQVSRQRAQTIKTYLVGKGVPGELVEAIGEGSTRPLVKCDMQQPRARLIQCLEPNRRVEIEVRALN
;
A
#
# COMPACT_ATOMS: atom_id res chain seq x y z
N MET A 1 -28.14 1.57 -6.34
CA MET A 1 -26.90 1.28 -7.08
C MET A 1 -26.45 -0.09 -6.63
N SER A 2 -26.56 -1.10 -7.48
CA SER A 2 -26.07 -2.44 -7.20
C SER A 2 -24.54 -2.38 -7.13
N THR A 3 -23.98 -2.49 -5.93
CA THR A 3 -22.57 -2.83 -5.75
C THR A 3 -22.29 -4.09 -6.57
N PRO A 4 -21.21 -4.14 -7.39
CA PRO A 4 -20.78 -5.39 -8.01
C PRO A 4 -20.65 -6.47 -6.92
N ASP A 5 -20.80 -7.76 -7.27
CA ASP A 5 -20.58 -8.89 -6.37
C ASP A 5 -19.10 -8.94 -5.93
N ILE A 6 -18.72 -8.04 -5.02
CA ILE A 6 -17.38 -7.91 -4.47
C ILE A 6 -17.24 -8.95 -3.36
N GLY A 7 -16.29 -9.87 -3.53
CA GLY A 7 -15.96 -10.88 -2.53
C GLY A 7 -14.87 -10.41 -1.57
N LYS A 8 -13.85 -9.71 -2.07
CA LYS A 8 -12.76 -9.20 -1.22
C LYS A 8 -12.02 -8.03 -1.87
N ILE A 9 -11.58 -7.09 -1.05
CA ILE A 9 -10.66 -6.00 -1.41
C ILE A 9 -9.42 -6.13 -0.53
N ILE A 10 -8.25 -6.25 -1.14
CA ILE A 10 -6.95 -6.27 -0.44
C ILE A 10 -6.22 -4.99 -0.76
N ILE A 11 -5.86 -4.23 0.27
CA ILE A 11 -5.10 -3.00 0.18
C ILE A 11 -3.71 -3.25 0.77
N ALA A 12 -2.70 -3.28 -0.08
CA ALA A 12 -1.31 -3.48 0.32
C ALA A 12 -0.54 -2.16 0.25
N GLY A 13 -0.16 -1.62 1.40
CA GLY A 13 0.69 -0.43 1.47
C GLY A 13 2.16 -0.81 1.38
N HIS A 14 2.95 0.02 0.70
CA HIS A 14 4.40 -0.16 0.56
C HIS A 14 5.16 1.12 0.94
N ALA A 15 6.41 0.92 1.33
CA ALA A 15 7.39 1.97 1.57
C ALA A 15 8.61 1.76 0.67
N ASP A 16 9.40 2.81 0.47
CA ASP A 16 10.75 2.62 -0.04
C ASP A 16 11.69 2.19 1.08
N GLN A 17 12.95 1.92 0.73
CA GLN A 17 13.94 1.39 1.68
C GLN A 17 14.65 2.48 2.53
N LEU A 18 14.24 3.75 2.46
CA LEU A 18 14.78 4.78 3.33
C LEU A 18 14.18 4.65 4.74
N GLY A 19 15.03 4.64 5.76
CA GLY A 19 14.62 4.42 7.15
C GLY A 19 14.76 2.97 7.59
N ASP A 20 14.34 2.68 8.82
CA ASP A 20 14.45 1.34 9.37
C ASP A 20 13.28 0.42 8.94
N PRO A 21 13.47 -0.92 8.94
CA PRO A 21 12.44 -1.85 8.51
C PRO A 21 11.14 -1.76 9.31
N GLN A 22 11.20 -1.51 10.62
CA GLN A 22 10.01 -1.44 11.47
C GLN A 22 9.19 -0.17 11.17
N GLY A 23 9.85 0.97 11.02
CA GLY A 23 9.22 2.22 10.58
C GLY A 23 8.56 2.08 9.21
N ASN A 24 9.22 1.40 8.27
CA ASN A 24 8.65 1.12 6.95
C ASN A 24 7.40 0.23 7.04
N MET A 25 7.40 -0.80 7.88
CA MET A 25 6.21 -1.62 8.15
C MET A 25 5.07 -0.80 8.76
N GLN A 26 5.37 0.12 9.69
CA GLN A 26 4.36 0.96 10.30
C GLN A 26 3.73 1.94 9.31
N VAL A 27 4.54 2.70 8.57
CA VAL A 27 4.04 3.71 7.61
C VAL A 27 3.26 3.05 6.48
N SER A 28 3.75 1.92 5.94
CA SER A 28 3.06 1.18 4.90
C SER A 28 1.69 0.65 5.38
N ARG A 29 1.61 0.10 6.60
CA ARG A 29 0.34 -0.32 7.22
C ARG A 29 -0.61 0.86 7.44
N GLN A 30 -0.12 2.01 7.91
CA GLN A 30 -0.94 3.20 8.10
C GLN A 30 -1.54 3.69 6.79
N ARG A 31 -0.77 3.74 5.70
CA ARG A 31 -1.27 4.09 4.36
C ARG A 31 -2.41 3.17 3.91
N ALA A 32 -2.23 1.86 4.04
CA ALA A 32 -3.27 0.88 3.70
C ALA A 32 -4.53 1.07 4.56
N GLN A 33 -4.36 1.31 5.87
CA GLN A 33 -5.46 1.53 6.79
C GLN A 33 -6.24 2.82 6.47
N THR A 34 -5.56 3.90 6.06
CA THR A 34 -6.22 5.14 5.64
C THR A 34 -7.18 4.90 4.47
N ILE A 35 -6.76 4.12 3.47
CA ILE A 35 -7.62 3.80 2.33
C ILE A 35 -8.77 2.88 2.75
N LYS A 36 -8.53 1.86 3.59
CA LYS A 36 -9.61 1.04 4.16
C LYS A 36 -10.65 1.90 4.86
N THR A 37 -10.22 2.79 5.75
CA THR A 37 -11.12 3.70 6.47
C THR A 37 -11.92 4.57 5.50
N TYR A 38 -11.29 5.08 4.44
CA TYR A 38 -11.98 5.86 3.40
C TYR A 38 -13.06 5.02 2.69
N LEU A 39 -12.74 3.81 2.23
CA LEU A 39 -13.69 2.94 1.53
C LEU A 39 -14.88 2.54 2.41
N VAL A 40 -14.61 2.20 3.68
CA VAL A 40 -15.67 1.91 4.66
C VAL A 40 -16.57 3.13 4.88
N GLY A 41 -15.97 4.32 5.02
CA GLY A 41 -16.71 5.58 5.10
C GLY A 41 -17.52 5.91 3.84
N LYS A 42 -17.24 5.27 2.70
CA LYS A 42 -18.00 5.36 1.45
C LYS A 42 -19.03 4.24 1.26
N GLY A 43 -19.20 3.37 2.26
CA GLY A 43 -20.24 2.33 2.28
C GLY A 43 -19.78 0.95 1.82
N VAL A 44 -18.47 0.74 1.59
CA VAL A 44 -17.95 -0.62 1.38
C VAL A 44 -17.98 -1.38 2.73
N PRO A 45 -18.59 -2.58 2.81
CA PRO A 45 -18.58 -3.36 4.04
C PRO A 45 -17.14 -3.66 4.51
N GLY A 46 -16.81 -3.31 5.75
CA GLY A 46 -15.44 -3.34 6.28
C GLY A 46 -14.85 -4.74 6.43
N GLU A 47 -15.71 -5.75 6.50
CA GLU A 47 -15.42 -7.17 6.49
C GLU A 47 -14.87 -7.65 5.13
N LEU A 48 -15.21 -6.96 4.04
CA LEU A 48 -14.71 -7.27 2.70
C LEU A 48 -13.34 -6.64 2.44
N VAL A 49 -12.89 -5.70 3.28
CA VAL A 49 -11.66 -4.92 3.06
C VAL A 49 -10.56 -5.33 4.02
N GLU A 50 -9.44 -5.81 3.49
CA GLU A 50 -8.23 -6.12 4.24
C GLU A 50 -7.15 -5.07 3.97
N ALA A 51 -6.48 -4.61 5.03
CA ALA A 51 -5.38 -3.65 4.94
C ALA A 51 -4.10 -4.27 5.47
N ILE A 52 -3.07 -4.33 4.62
CA ILE A 52 -1.79 -4.99 4.89
C ILE A 52 -0.67 -3.96 4.69
N GLY A 53 0.31 -3.95 5.59
CA GLY A 53 1.57 -3.24 5.37
C GLY A 53 2.63 -4.22 4.90
N GLU A 54 3.31 -3.91 3.81
CA GLU A 54 4.38 -4.74 3.23
C GLU A 54 5.78 -4.14 3.48
N GLY A 55 5.83 -2.96 4.09
CA GLY A 55 7.07 -2.21 4.30
C GLY A 55 7.82 -2.01 3.00
N SER A 56 9.14 -2.17 3.05
CA SER A 56 10.04 -2.08 1.90
C SER A 56 10.36 -3.43 1.25
N THR A 57 9.62 -4.50 1.60
CA THR A 57 9.99 -5.88 1.24
C THR A 57 9.68 -6.26 -0.22
N ARG A 58 8.78 -5.52 -0.87
CA ARG A 58 8.35 -5.74 -2.26
C ARG A 58 8.62 -4.50 -3.15
N PRO A 59 9.90 -4.20 -3.46
CA PRO A 59 10.24 -3.05 -4.29
C PRO A 59 9.88 -3.27 -5.76
N LEU A 60 9.34 -2.25 -6.41
CA LEU A 60 9.20 -2.19 -7.87
C LEU A 60 10.50 -1.80 -8.54
N VAL A 61 11.27 -0.92 -7.89
CA VAL A 61 12.54 -0.41 -8.40
C VAL A 61 13.66 -0.57 -7.38
N LYS A 62 14.85 -0.86 -7.88
CA LYS A 62 16.09 -0.89 -7.10
C LYS A 62 16.98 0.25 -7.58
N CYS A 63 17.51 1.02 -6.64
CA CYS A 63 18.30 2.21 -6.90
C CYS A 63 19.69 2.07 -6.29
N ASP A 64 20.68 2.75 -6.88
CA ASP A 64 21.98 2.93 -6.23
C ASP A 64 21.81 3.82 -5.00
N MET A 65 22.18 3.31 -3.82
CA MET A 65 22.06 4.01 -2.54
C MET A 65 23.16 5.06 -2.32
N GLN A 66 24.20 5.07 -3.16
CA GLN A 66 25.32 6.02 -3.06
C GLN A 66 25.08 7.32 -3.85
N GLN A 67 24.04 7.36 -4.69
CA GLN A 67 23.72 8.55 -5.47
C GLN A 67 23.26 9.73 -4.57
N PRO A 68 23.35 10.99 -5.04
CA PRO A 68 22.91 12.14 -4.28
C PRO A 68 21.46 12.00 -3.78
N ARG A 69 21.21 12.40 -2.53
CA ARG A 69 19.92 12.17 -1.84
C ARG A 69 18.68 12.55 -2.65
N ALA A 70 18.73 13.70 -3.35
CA ALA A 70 17.61 14.15 -4.18
C ALA A 70 17.30 13.17 -5.33
N ARG A 71 18.33 12.66 -6.02
CA ARG A 71 18.16 11.64 -7.07
C ARG A 71 17.71 10.30 -6.49
N LEU A 72 18.21 9.93 -5.32
CA LEU A 72 17.80 8.71 -4.64
C LEU A 72 16.30 8.72 -4.29
N ILE A 73 15.79 9.82 -3.72
CA ILE A 73 14.37 9.98 -3.38
C ILE A 73 13.47 9.88 -4.62
N GLN A 74 13.92 10.47 -5.73
CA GLN A 74 13.22 10.42 -7.01
C GLN A 74 13.22 9.00 -7.60
N CYS A 75 14.38 8.33 -7.60
CA CYS A 75 14.49 6.96 -8.08
C CYS A 75 13.62 5.99 -7.28
N LEU A 76 13.55 6.14 -5.96
CA LEU A 76 12.77 5.28 -5.07
C LEU A 76 11.27 5.61 -5.02
N GLU A 77 10.82 6.69 -5.67
CA GLU A 77 9.43 7.15 -5.63
C GLU A 77 8.40 6.07 -5.98
N PRO A 78 8.59 5.25 -7.03
CA PRO A 78 7.63 4.20 -7.37
C PRO A 78 7.40 3.16 -6.27
N ASN A 79 8.34 3.00 -5.33
CA ASN A 79 8.16 2.06 -4.21
C ASN A 79 7.16 2.58 -3.17
N ARG A 80 6.96 3.91 -3.06
CA ARG A 80 6.02 4.55 -2.12
C ARG A 80 4.60 4.53 -2.68
N ARG A 81 3.98 3.35 -2.68
CA ARG A 81 2.68 3.11 -3.34
C ARG A 81 1.70 2.37 -2.44
N VAL A 82 0.47 2.26 -2.91
CA VAL A 82 -0.53 1.32 -2.41
C VAL A 82 -1.09 0.52 -3.59
N GLU A 83 -1.14 -0.80 -3.47
CA GLU A 83 -1.77 -1.71 -4.42
C GLU A 83 -3.17 -2.08 -3.91
N ILE A 84 -4.18 -2.07 -4.79
CA ILE A 84 -5.55 -2.46 -4.46
C ILE A 84 -5.96 -3.60 -5.38
N GLU A 85 -6.24 -4.77 -4.79
CA GLU A 85 -6.75 -5.93 -5.49
C GLU A 85 -8.23 -6.13 -5.14
N VAL A 86 -9.09 -6.22 -6.15
CA VAL A 86 -10.53 -6.47 -5.98
C VAL A 86 -10.87 -7.83 -6.58
N ARG A 87 -11.45 -8.71 -5.77
CA ARG A 87 -11.89 -10.05 -6.15
C ARG A 87 -13.41 -10.10 -6.13
N ALA A 88 -14.01 -10.69 -7.15
CA ALA A 88 -15.45 -10.96 -7.18
C ALA A 88 -15.81 -12.13 -6.25
N LEU A 89 -17.08 -12.23 -5.87
CA LEU A 89 -17.65 -13.47 -5.35
C LEU A 89 -17.62 -14.51 -6.48
N ASN A 90 -17.18 -15.73 -6.16
CA ASN A 90 -17.26 -16.87 -7.06
C ASN A 90 -18.70 -17.41 -7.12
#